data_AF-A0A2D7MRE7-F1
#
_entry.id   AF-A0A2D7MRE7-F1
#
_cell.length_a   1.000
_cell.length_b   1.000
_cell.length_c   1.000
_cell.angle_alpha   90.00
_cell.angle_beta   90.00
_cell.angle_gamma   90.00
#
_symmetry.space_group_name_H-M   'P 1'
#
loop_
_entity.id
_entity.type
_entity.pdbx_description
1 polymer ?
#
loop_
_entity_poly.entity_id
_entity_poly.type
_entity_poly.pdbx_seq_one_letter_code
_entity_poly.pdbx_strand_id
1 'polypeptide(L)'
;MAQVKCLDCPDVNQISLEDDLFAELESENKKTELLPSKMLITQRLIWGKNGLARITGIVPLSEENRLRELKWRRGMLKTHQVIGYTTLAAMIAQGIIGGKLYNGDYSLYKLHKDMGNAVTALYFTGAGLSLFAPPAIQLNKTKGLNSARMHKWLATIHLSAMIATQYYSDRDRDMHKAAAYTLVGSYAAATLVLRFK
;
A
#
# COMPACT_ATOMS: atom_id res chain seq x y z
N MET A 1 -50.75 22.08 -6.54
CA MET A 1 -49.61 21.53 -5.75
C MET A 1 -48.98 20.43 -6.58
N ALA A 2 -47.83 20.73 -7.22
CA ALA A 2 -47.15 19.79 -8.11
C ALA A 2 -46.16 18.93 -7.31
N GLN A 3 -46.31 17.62 -7.40
CA GLN A 3 -45.33 16.65 -6.90
C GLN A 3 -44.17 16.54 -7.90
N VAL A 4 -42.96 16.85 -7.46
CA VAL A 4 -41.73 16.63 -8.22
C VAL A 4 -41.37 15.14 -8.13
N LYS A 5 -41.56 14.41 -9.23
CA LYS A 5 -41.00 13.06 -9.42
C LYS A 5 -39.49 13.19 -9.62
N CYS A 6 -38.70 12.68 -8.69
CA CYS A 6 -37.32 12.33 -8.98
C CYS A 6 -37.35 11.04 -9.83
N LEU A 7 -37.11 11.18 -11.13
CA LEU A 7 -36.72 10.07 -12.01
C LEU A 7 -35.20 10.01 -11.98
N ASP A 8 -34.64 8.84 -11.71
CA ASP A 8 -33.22 8.54 -11.48
C ASP A 8 -32.59 9.06 -10.17
N CYS A 9 -32.81 8.31 -9.09
CA CYS A 9 -31.82 8.18 -8.03
C CYS A 9 -31.04 6.89 -8.28
N PRO A 10 -29.71 6.92 -8.53
CA PRO A 10 -28.92 5.69 -8.61
C PRO A 10 -28.90 5.02 -7.23
N ASP A 11 -29.31 3.76 -7.19
CA ASP A 11 -29.33 2.93 -6.00
C ASP A 11 -27.88 2.70 -5.51
N VAL A 12 -27.53 3.33 -4.39
CA VAL A 12 -26.17 3.35 -3.85
C VAL A 12 -25.89 2.03 -3.13
N ASN A 13 -25.53 1.03 -3.93
CA ASN A 13 -24.42 0.09 -3.74
C ASN A 13 -23.91 -0.18 -2.29
N GLN A 14 -24.79 -0.57 -1.37
CA GLN A 14 -24.42 -1.20 -0.10
C GLN A 14 -24.72 -2.71 -0.07
N ILE A 15 -25.53 -3.22 -1.00
CA ILE A 15 -26.03 -4.61 -1.01
C ILE A 15 -25.05 -5.58 -1.71
N SER A 16 -24.21 -5.12 -2.64
CA SER A 16 -23.28 -5.99 -3.39
C SER A 16 -22.09 -6.55 -2.60
N LEU A 17 -21.76 -5.98 -1.45
CA LEU A 17 -20.48 -6.23 -0.77
C LEU A 17 -20.52 -7.42 0.19
N GLU A 18 -21.68 -7.64 0.82
CA GLU A 18 -21.92 -8.84 1.62
C GLU A 18 -22.23 -10.01 0.70
N ASP A 19 -23.05 -9.81 -0.34
CA ASP A 19 -23.40 -10.84 -1.30
C ASP A 19 -22.17 -11.39 -2.08
N ASP A 20 -21.23 -10.54 -2.52
CA ASP A 20 -19.98 -11.02 -3.16
C ASP A 20 -19.08 -11.79 -2.18
N LEU A 21 -19.05 -11.36 -0.91
CA LEU A 21 -18.25 -12.00 0.13
C LEU A 21 -18.86 -13.34 0.56
N PHE A 22 -20.19 -13.41 0.68
CA PHE A 22 -20.94 -14.61 0.98
C PHE A 22 -20.93 -15.59 -0.20
N ALA A 23 -21.04 -15.12 -1.45
CA ALA A 23 -20.93 -15.97 -2.63
C ALA A 23 -19.53 -16.59 -2.78
N GLU A 24 -18.47 -15.87 -2.42
CA GLU A 24 -17.11 -16.39 -2.41
C GLU A 24 -16.92 -17.44 -1.29
N LEU A 25 -17.61 -17.31 -0.15
CA LEU A 25 -17.62 -18.30 0.94
C LEU A 25 -18.49 -19.53 0.64
N GLU A 26 -19.67 -19.37 0.05
CA GLU A 26 -20.60 -20.46 -0.28
C GLU A 26 -20.05 -21.39 -1.37
N SER A 27 -19.18 -20.87 -2.25
CA SER A 27 -18.56 -21.66 -3.32
C SER A 27 -17.53 -22.71 -2.83
N GLU A 28 -17.08 -22.67 -1.56
CA GLU A 28 -15.96 -23.49 -1.07
C GLU A 28 -16.30 -24.34 0.18
N ASN A 29 -17.20 -25.31 0.04
CA ASN A 29 -17.39 -26.39 1.01
C ASN A 29 -16.22 -27.42 0.99
N LYS A 30 -14.99 -26.95 1.23
CA LYS A 30 -13.78 -27.77 1.27
C LYS A 30 -12.81 -27.28 2.34
N LYS A 31 -13.04 -27.61 3.62
CA LYS A 31 -12.14 -27.39 4.79
C LYS A 31 -11.01 -26.37 4.51
N THR A 32 -11.38 -25.11 4.33
CA THR A 32 -10.43 -24.07 3.93
C THR A 32 -9.62 -23.67 5.17
N GLU A 33 -8.29 -23.75 5.08
CA GLU A 33 -7.44 -23.25 6.16
C GLU A 33 -7.65 -21.74 6.31
N LEU A 34 -8.06 -21.29 7.50
CA LEU A 34 -8.36 -19.87 7.77
C LEU A 34 -7.16 -18.95 7.49
N LEU A 35 -5.94 -19.45 7.66
CA LEU A 35 -4.72 -18.71 7.39
C LEU A 35 -3.99 -19.28 6.18
N PRO A 36 -3.40 -18.43 5.34
CA PRO A 36 -2.64 -18.91 4.19
C PRO A 36 -1.31 -19.54 4.60
N SER A 37 -0.85 -20.52 3.82
CA SER A 37 0.42 -21.22 4.05
C SER A 37 1.67 -20.33 3.92
N LYS A 38 1.60 -19.25 3.12
CA LYS A 38 2.71 -18.29 2.91
C LYS A 38 2.33 -16.89 3.37
N MET A 39 3.07 -16.36 4.33
CA MET A 39 2.92 -15.01 4.88
C MET A 39 4.24 -14.26 4.86
N LEU A 40 4.19 -12.93 4.79
CA LEU A 40 5.36 -12.09 5.07
C LEU A 40 5.78 -12.25 6.55
N ILE A 41 7.03 -11.94 6.88
CA ILE A 41 7.54 -12.06 8.25
C ILE A 41 6.73 -11.19 9.22
N THR A 42 6.47 -9.93 8.85
CA THR A 42 5.62 -8.99 9.60
C THR A 42 4.22 -9.55 9.82
N GLN A 43 3.62 -10.12 8.76
CA GLN A 43 2.30 -10.70 8.84
C GLN A 43 2.26 -11.94 9.73
N ARG A 44 3.27 -12.80 9.64
CA ARG A 44 3.39 -14.01 10.47
C ARG A 44 3.54 -13.65 11.94
N LEU A 45 4.34 -12.63 12.25
CA LEU A 45 4.58 -12.15 13.62
C LEU A 45 3.31 -11.59 14.26
N ILE A 46 2.47 -10.88 13.52
CA ILE A 46 1.26 -10.25 14.06
C ILE A 46 0.03 -11.18 13.96
N TRP A 47 -0.22 -11.75 12.78
CA TRP A 47 -1.49 -12.40 12.41
C TRP A 47 -1.42 -13.92 12.29
N GLY A 48 -0.22 -14.51 12.39
CA GLY A 48 -0.02 -15.96 12.30
C GLY A 48 -0.71 -16.73 13.43
N LYS A 49 -0.70 -18.08 13.37
CA LYS A 49 -1.32 -18.94 14.41
C LYS A 49 -0.81 -18.62 15.83
N ASN A 50 0.48 -18.31 15.95
CA ASN A 50 1.13 -17.89 17.19
C ASN A 50 1.53 -16.40 17.15
N GLY A 51 0.82 -15.59 16.36
CA GLY A 51 1.11 -14.16 16.21
C GLY A 51 0.58 -13.33 17.38
N LEU A 52 1.07 -12.10 17.52
CA LEU A 52 0.67 -11.18 18.59
C LEU A 52 -0.85 -11.03 18.73
N ALA A 53 -1.60 -10.91 17.63
CA ALA A 53 -3.06 -10.77 17.65
C ALA A 53 -3.78 -11.99 18.24
N ARG A 54 -3.15 -13.16 18.22
CA ARG A 54 -3.66 -14.41 18.81
C ARG A 54 -3.26 -14.53 20.26
N ILE A 55 -2.00 -14.27 20.57
CA ILE A 55 -1.45 -14.37 21.93
C ILE A 55 -2.17 -13.40 22.88
N THR A 56 -2.47 -12.18 22.42
CA THR A 56 -3.18 -11.17 23.24
C THR A 56 -4.68 -11.42 23.35
N GLY A 57 -5.23 -12.37 22.60
CA GLY A 57 -6.67 -12.65 22.58
C GLY A 57 -7.54 -11.57 21.93
N ILE A 58 -6.96 -10.52 21.34
CA ILE A 58 -7.72 -9.41 20.70
C ILE A 58 -8.52 -9.93 19.50
N VAL A 59 -7.93 -10.83 18.72
CA VAL A 59 -8.59 -11.44 17.55
C VAL A 59 -8.30 -12.94 17.57
N PRO A 60 -9.11 -13.76 18.26
CA PRO A 60 -8.98 -15.22 18.20
C PRO A 60 -9.16 -15.74 16.77
N LEU A 61 -8.57 -16.89 16.44
CA LEU A 61 -8.71 -17.46 15.10
C LEU A 61 -10.07 -18.16 14.95
N SER A 62 -11.03 -17.47 14.33
CA SER A 62 -12.35 -17.97 13.94
C SER A 62 -12.71 -17.45 12.54
N GLU A 63 -13.73 -18.04 11.91
CA GLU A 63 -14.24 -17.58 10.60
C GLU A 63 -14.71 -16.12 10.65
N GLU A 64 -15.51 -15.76 11.65
CA GLU A 64 -15.99 -14.38 11.84
C GLU A 64 -14.82 -13.38 11.97
N ASN A 65 -13.84 -13.69 12.81
CA ASN A 65 -12.67 -12.85 13.00
C ASN A 65 -11.79 -12.78 11.75
N ARG A 66 -11.77 -13.86 10.96
CA ARG A 66 -11.05 -13.89 9.69
C ARG A 66 -11.69 -12.96 8.66
N LEU A 67 -13.02 -12.88 8.60
CA LEU A 67 -13.74 -11.92 7.76
C LEU A 67 -13.46 -10.48 8.21
N ARG A 68 -13.45 -10.24 9.51
CA ARG A 68 -13.08 -8.92 10.08
C ARG A 68 -11.66 -8.52 9.68
N GLU A 69 -10.70 -9.43 9.74
CA GLU A 69 -9.33 -9.20 9.28
C GLU A 69 -9.24 -8.87 7.79
N LEU A 70 -10.07 -9.49 6.95
CA LEU A 70 -10.11 -9.18 5.51
C LEU A 70 -10.69 -7.79 5.25
N LYS A 71 -11.71 -7.39 6.01
CA LYS A 71 -12.25 -6.02 5.98
C LYS A 71 -11.19 -5.00 6.38
N TRP A 72 -10.43 -5.27 7.46
CA TRP A 72 -9.30 -4.43 7.87
C TRP A 72 -8.20 -4.39 6.82
N ARG A 73 -7.80 -5.54 6.26
CA ARG A 73 -6.82 -5.61 5.16
C ARG A 73 -7.26 -4.73 3.99
N ARG A 74 -8.51 -4.83 3.55
CA ARG A 74 -9.04 -4.02 2.44
C ARG A 74 -8.95 -2.52 2.76
N GLY A 75 -9.33 -2.13 3.98
CA GLY A 75 -9.19 -0.75 4.45
C GLY A 75 -7.73 -0.27 4.43
N MET A 76 -6.81 -1.02 5.05
CA MET A 76 -5.38 -0.69 5.09
C MET A 76 -4.78 -0.57 3.69
N LEU A 77 -5.12 -1.48 2.77
CA LEU A 77 -4.60 -1.45 1.41
C LEU A 77 -5.20 -0.31 0.56
N LYS A 78 -6.48 0.04 0.76
CA LYS A 78 -7.07 1.21 0.12
C LYS A 78 -6.40 2.49 0.61
N THR A 79 -6.18 2.61 1.92
CA THR A 79 -5.43 3.75 2.49
C THR A 79 -3.98 3.78 1.99
N HIS A 80 -3.32 2.62 1.89
CA HIS A 80 -1.98 2.51 1.29
C HIS A 80 -1.95 3.04 -0.14
N GLN A 81 -2.96 2.76 -0.96
CA GLN A 81 -3.06 3.28 -2.32
C GLN A 81 -3.25 4.80 -2.35
N VAL A 82 -4.15 5.33 -1.51
CA VAL A 82 -4.41 6.79 -1.42
C VAL A 82 -3.13 7.52 -0.99
N ILE A 83 -2.53 7.12 0.13
CA ILE A 83 -1.24 7.66 0.59
C ILE A 83 -0.17 7.44 -0.49
N GLY A 84 -0.23 6.31 -1.18
CA GLY A 84 0.65 5.95 -2.28
C GLY A 84 0.71 7.03 -3.36
N TYR A 85 -0.45 7.41 -3.89
CA TYR A 85 -0.58 8.46 -4.90
C TYR A 85 -0.20 9.84 -4.35
N THR A 86 -0.61 10.18 -3.13
CA THR A 86 -0.24 11.43 -2.48
C THR A 86 1.28 11.55 -2.34
N THR A 87 1.94 10.47 -1.92
CA THR A 87 3.40 10.41 -1.77
C THR A 87 4.09 10.60 -3.13
N LEU A 88 3.61 9.94 -4.19
CA LEU A 88 4.17 10.10 -5.54
C LEU A 88 4.09 11.56 -6.01
N ALA A 89 2.93 12.21 -5.85
CA ALA A 89 2.76 13.62 -6.21
C ALA A 89 3.73 14.53 -5.42
N ALA A 90 3.86 14.30 -4.11
CA ALA A 90 4.79 15.03 -3.26
C ALA A 90 6.26 14.80 -3.64
N MET A 91 6.64 13.57 -4.01
CA MET A 91 7.98 13.24 -4.51
C MET A 91 8.31 13.96 -5.82
N ILE A 92 7.36 14.03 -6.76
CA ILE A 92 7.54 14.76 -8.02
C ILE A 92 7.77 16.25 -7.72
N ALA A 93 6.93 16.85 -6.88
CA ALA A 93 7.08 18.24 -6.47
C ALA A 93 8.43 18.49 -5.77
N GLN A 94 8.81 17.64 -4.81
CA GLN A 94 10.10 17.72 -4.13
C GLN A 94 11.27 17.57 -5.11
N GLY A 95 11.15 16.70 -6.11
CA GLY A 95 12.15 16.49 -7.16
C GLY A 95 12.35 17.71 -8.04
N ILE A 96 11.27 18.42 -8.41
CA ILE A 96 11.35 19.69 -9.15
C ILE A 96 12.09 20.75 -8.32
N ILE A 97 11.74 20.89 -7.04
CA ILE A 97 12.42 21.81 -6.12
C ILE A 97 13.90 21.42 -5.94
N GLY A 98 14.19 20.12 -5.80
CA GLY A 98 15.56 19.61 -5.72
C GLY A 98 16.36 19.88 -6.99
N GLY A 99 15.74 19.80 -8.16
CA GLY A 99 16.35 20.18 -9.44
C GLY A 99 16.79 21.65 -9.47
N LYS A 100 15.95 22.57 -8.98
CA LYS A 100 16.32 23.99 -8.85
C LYS A 100 17.48 24.20 -7.88
N LEU A 101 17.44 23.49 -6.75
CA LEU A 101 18.52 23.53 -5.75
C LEU A 101 19.86 23.05 -6.32
N TYR A 102 19.87 21.97 -7.11
CA TYR A 102 21.08 21.49 -7.79
C TYR A 102 21.62 22.48 -8.83
N ASN A 103 20.78 23.35 -9.36
CA ASN A 103 21.14 24.40 -10.32
C ASN A 103 21.48 25.74 -9.64
N GLY A 104 21.61 25.78 -8.30
CA GLY A 104 22.13 26.92 -7.56
C GLY A 104 21.10 27.77 -6.82
N ASP A 105 19.80 27.43 -6.86
CA ASP A 105 18.77 28.14 -6.09
C ASP A 105 18.71 27.63 -4.64
N TYR A 106 19.71 28.03 -3.85
CA TYR A 106 19.83 27.63 -2.44
C TYR A 106 18.76 28.21 -1.52
N SER A 107 17.99 29.21 -1.98
CA SER A 107 16.86 29.76 -1.22
C SER A 107 15.78 28.69 -0.95
N LEU A 108 15.71 27.67 -1.81
CA LEU A 108 14.76 26.58 -1.72
C LEU A 108 15.20 25.42 -0.81
N TYR A 109 16.39 25.47 -0.21
CA TYR A 109 16.92 24.36 0.60
C TYR A 109 15.97 23.95 1.73
N LYS A 110 15.46 24.93 2.48
CA LYS A 110 14.53 24.66 3.59
C LYS A 110 13.24 24.02 3.09
N LEU A 111 12.68 24.52 1.99
CA LEU A 111 11.48 23.94 1.38
C LEU A 111 11.73 22.50 0.92
N HIS A 112 12.85 22.24 0.24
CA HIS A 112 13.22 20.88 -0.19
C HIS A 112 13.33 19.91 0.99
N LYS A 113 13.99 20.34 2.07
CA LYS A 113 14.17 19.55 3.29
C LYS A 113 12.85 19.27 4.01
N ASP A 114 12.01 20.28 4.17
CA ASP A 114 10.69 20.14 4.82
C ASP A 114 9.78 19.21 4.01
N MET A 115 9.78 19.33 2.67
CA MET A 115 9.09 18.39 1.78
C MET A 115 9.65 16.96 1.88
N GLY A 116 10.98 16.80 1.94
CA GLY A 116 11.63 15.50 2.13
C GLY A 116 11.20 14.79 3.42
N ASN A 117 11.07 15.53 4.52
CA ASN A 117 10.56 14.98 5.78
C ASN A 117 9.09 14.54 5.64
N ALA A 118 8.24 15.34 5.00
CA ALA A 118 6.85 14.99 4.77
C ALA A 118 6.70 13.76 3.87
N VAL A 119 7.45 13.69 2.77
CA VAL A 119 7.50 12.54 1.86
C VAL A 119 7.97 11.28 2.59
N THR A 120 9.01 11.38 3.42
CA THR A 120 9.52 10.26 4.22
C THR A 120 8.44 9.74 5.17
N ALA A 121 7.74 10.62 5.88
CA ALA A 121 6.67 10.24 6.80
C ALA A 121 5.50 9.56 6.07
N LEU A 122 5.04 10.13 4.95
CA LEU A 122 3.99 9.54 4.13
C LEU A 122 4.40 8.17 3.57
N TYR A 123 5.63 8.06 3.06
CA TYR A 123 6.16 6.83 2.50
C TYR A 123 6.18 5.70 3.53
N PHE A 124 6.74 5.93 4.72
CA PHE A 124 6.81 4.88 5.75
C PHE A 124 5.46 4.57 6.37
N THR A 125 4.54 5.55 6.45
CA THR A 125 3.14 5.30 6.81
C THR A 125 2.47 4.38 5.79
N GLY A 126 2.63 4.68 4.51
CA GLY A 126 2.16 3.84 3.41
C GLY A 126 2.76 2.43 3.47
N ALA A 127 4.07 2.31 3.62
CA ALA A 127 4.76 1.02 3.73
C ALA A 127 4.23 0.20 4.92
N GLY A 128 4.02 0.83 6.08
CA GLY A 128 3.45 0.20 7.27
C GLY A 128 2.07 -0.39 7.01
N LEU A 129 1.16 0.37 6.38
CA LEU A 129 -0.17 -0.11 6.02
C LEU A 129 -0.13 -1.38 5.15
N SER A 130 0.83 -1.49 4.22
CA SER A 130 0.97 -2.67 3.37
C SER A 130 1.62 -3.86 4.08
N LEU A 131 2.72 -3.61 4.81
CA LEU A 131 3.52 -4.64 5.47
C LEU A 131 2.83 -5.27 6.68
N PHE A 132 2.05 -4.48 7.43
CA PHE A 132 1.38 -4.94 8.65
C PHE A 132 -0.08 -5.34 8.43
N ALA A 133 -0.61 -5.24 7.20
CA ALA A 133 -1.97 -5.67 6.91
C ALA A 133 -2.17 -7.19 7.13
N PRO A 134 -3.35 -7.63 7.64
CA PRO A 134 -3.68 -9.04 7.79
C PRO A 134 -3.45 -9.81 6.49
N PRO A 135 -3.05 -11.09 6.53
CA PRO A 135 -2.70 -11.83 5.31
C PRO A 135 -3.93 -12.04 4.39
N ALA A 136 -3.69 -12.09 3.08
CA ALA A 136 -4.75 -12.35 2.09
C ALA A 136 -5.21 -13.82 2.12
N ILE A 137 -6.43 -14.13 1.65
CA ILE A 137 -6.79 -15.51 1.30
C ILE A 137 -5.95 -15.91 0.09
N GLN A 138 -5.35 -17.10 0.12
CA GLN A 138 -4.64 -17.65 -1.04
C GLN A 138 -5.58 -18.52 -1.85
N LEU A 139 -6.45 -17.90 -2.66
CA LEU A 139 -7.11 -18.62 -3.75
C LEU A 139 -6.11 -18.77 -4.90
N ASN A 140 -5.91 -20.03 -5.31
CA ASN A 140 -5.08 -20.53 -6.41
C ASN A 140 -4.37 -19.46 -7.25
N LYS A 141 -3.08 -19.19 -6.95
CA LYS A 141 -2.26 -18.28 -7.74
C LYS A 141 -2.02 -18.86 -9.13
N THR A 142 -2.57 -18.23 -10.16
CA THR A 142 -2.13 -18.45 -11.54
C THR A 142 -0.61 -18.30 -11.64
N LYS A 143 0.07 -19.26 -12.28
CA LYS A 143 1.52 -19.23 -12.50
C LYS A 143 1.80 -18.24 -13.65
N GLY A 144 2.24 -17.02 -13.34
CA GLY A 144 2.63 -16.01 -14.34
C GLY A 144 3.19 -14.71 -13.74
N LEU A 145 3.65 -13.78 -14.59
CA LEU A 145 3.96 -12.39 -14.23
C LEU A 145 2.64 -11.68 -13.87
N ASN A 146 2.25 -11.78 -12.60
CA ASN A 146 1.14 -11.03 -12.07
C ASN A 146 1.64 -9.66 -11.58
N SER A 147 0.91 -8.61 -11.92
CA SER A 147 1.09 -7.24 -11.44
C SER A 147 1.49 -7.12 -9.96
N ALA A 148 0.87 -7.91 -9.07
CA ALA A 148 1.18 -7.91 -7.64
C ALA A 148 2.60 -8.43 -7.31
N ARG A 149 3.16 -9.33 -8.12
CA ARG A 149 4.57 -9.77 -7.98
C ARG A 149 5.52 -8.68 -8.46
N MET A 150 5.20 -8.04 -9.58
CA MET A 150 5.99 -6.93 -10.11
C MET A 150 6.05 -5.77 -9.11
N HIS A 151 4.92 -5.40 -8.52
CA HIS A 151 4.86 -4.39 -7.47
C HIS A 151 5.79 -4.75 -6.29
N LYS A 152 5.80 -6.00 -5.81
CA LYS A 152 6.70 -6.41 -4.71
C LYS A 152 8.19 -6.29 -5.06
N TRP A 153 8.55 -6.63 -6.29
CA TRP A 153 9.92 -6.48 -6.75
C TRP A 153 10.31 -4.99 -6.81
N LEU A 154 9.49 -4.17 -7.45
CA LEU A 154 9.66 -2.72 -7.47
C LEU A 154 9.63 -2.10 -6.06
N ALA A 155 8.88 -2.68 -5.12
CA ALA A 155 8.84 -2.26 -3.74
C ALA A 155 10.15 -2.45 -3.00
N THR A 156 10.89 -3.50 -3.35
CA THR A 156 12.25 -3.71 -2.83
C THR A 156 13.19 -2.60 -3.33
N ILE A 157 13.06 -2.22 -4.60
CA ILE A 157 13.87 -1.16 -5.22
C ILE A 157 13.52 0.20 -4.63
N HIS A 158 12.25 0.60 -4.62
CA HIS A 158 11.86 1.92 -4.14
C HIS A 158 12.09 2.08 -2.63
N LEU A 159 11.99 1.00 -1.84
CA LEU A 159 12.37 1.04 -0.42
C LEU A 159 13.86 1.24 -0.22
N SER A 160 14.67 0.51 -0.96
CA SER A 160 16.13 0.66 -0.90
C SER A 160 16.56 2.07 -1.33
N ALA A 161 15.94 2.59 -2.39
CA ALA A 161 16.19 3.94 -2.89
C ALA A 161 15.76 5.02 -1.88
N MET A 162 14.62 4.86 -1.20
CA MET A 162 14.18 5.79 -0.14
C MET A 162 15.17 5.86 1.02
N ILE A 163 15.69 4.70 1.45
CA ILE A 163 16.70 4.68 2.50
C ILE A 163 17.99 5.34 2.00
N ALA A 164 18.40 5.04 0.77
CA ALA A 164 19.59 5.62 0.16
C ALA A 164 19.48 7.14 -0.02
N THR A 165 18.32 7.69 -0.41
CA THR A 165 18.14 9.15 -0.53
C THR A 165 18.38 9.85 0.80
N GLN A 166 17.86 9.30 1.90
CA GLN A 166 18.06 9.86 3.24
C GLN A 166 19.49 9.66 3.73
N TYR A 167 20.11 8.52 3.41
CA TYR A 167 21.49 8.25 3.78
C TYR A 167 22.47 9.19 3.07
N TYR A 168 22.27 9.49 1.78
CA TYR A 168 23.21 10.33 1.03
C TYR A 168 22.93 11.83 1.10
N SER A 169 21.83 12.27 1.74
CA SER A 169 21.36 13.67 1.71
C SER A 169 22.43 14.73 1.99
N ASP A 170 23.28 14.48 2.99
CA ASP A 170 24.36 15.39 3.40
C ASP A 170 25.76 14.79 3.18
N ARG A 171 25.84 13.62 2.50
CA ARG A 171 27.10 12.88 2.32
C ARG A 171 27.62 12.97 0.90
N ASP A 172 26.74 12.77 -0.07
CA ASP A 172 27.12 12.72 -1.47
C ASP A 172 25.94 13.18 -2.33
N ARG A 173 26.16 14.33 -2.98
CA ARG A 173 25.15 15.00 -3.80
C ARG A 173 24.72 14.16 -4.99
N ASP A 174 25.67 13.49 -5.64
CA ASP A 174 25.41 12.75 -6.87
C ASP A 174 24.73 11.42 -6.55
N MET A 175 25.11 10.77 -5.45
CA MET A 175 24.41 9.58 -4.94
C MET A 175 23.01 9.92 -4.42
N HIS A 176 22.82 11.04 -3.72
CA HIS A 176 21.49 11.51 -3.31
C HIS A 176 20.58 11.72 -4.53
N LYS A 177 21.09 12.39 -5.56
CA LYS A 177 20.37 12.62 -6.83
C LYS A 177 20.04 11.31 -7.55
N ALA A 178 20.99 10.40 -7.69
CA ALA A 178 20.79 9.11 -8.33
C ALA A 178 19.73 8.28 -7.59
N ALA A 179 19.85 8.18 -6.26
CA ALA A 179 18.88 7.49 -5.41
C ALA A 179 17.48 8.12 -5.54
N ALA A 180 17.38 9.46 -5.65
CA ALA A 180 16.10 10.14 -5.80
C ALA A 180 15.42 9.80 -7.13
N TYR A 181 16.16 9.76 -8.24
CA TYR A 181 15.61 9.31 -9.52
C TYR A 181 15.19 7.83 -9.48
N THR A 182 16.02 6.97 -8.89
CA THR A 182 15.66 5.56 -8.72
C THR A 182 14.40 5.41 -7.87
N LEU A 183 14.28 6.16 -6.77
CA LEU A 183 13.10 6.18 -5.91
C LEU A 183 11.86 6.57 -6.70
N VAL A 184 11.84 7.74 -7.33
CA VAL A 184 10.66 8.24 -8.06
C VAL A 184 10.29 7.31 -9.20
N GLY A 185 11.27 6.87 -9.99
CA GLY A 185 11.04 6.01 -11.16
C GLY A 185 10.48 4.64 -10.77
N SER A 186 11.11 3.96 -9.80
CA SER A 186 10.65 2.65 -9.34
C SER A 186 9.31 2.72 -8.59
N TYR A 187 9.05 3.81 -7.84
CA TYR A 187 7.77 4.05 -7.16
C TYR A 187 6.63 4.33 -8.15
N ALA A 188 6.87 5.16 -9.16
CA ALA A 188 5.91 5.43 -10.23
C ALA A 188 5.59 4.15 -11.03
N ALA A 189 6.63 3.37 -11.39
CA ALA A 189 6.45 2.08 -12.03
C ALA A 189 5.63 1.12 -11.15
N ALA A 190 5.91 1.06 -9.83
CA ALA A 190 5.18 0.21 -8.89
C ALA A 190 3.69 0.57 -8.80
N THR A 191 3.38 1.84 -8.99
CA THR A 191 2.00 2.36 -9.02
C THR A 191 1.31 2.01 -10.33
N LEU A 192 2.02 2.09 -11.46
CA LEU A 192 1.49 1.81 -12.79
C LEU A 192 1.21 0.32 -13.01
N VAL A 193 2.13 -0.56 -12.59
CA VAL A 193 1.98 -2.00 -12.82
C VAL A 193 0.72 -2.56 -12.17
N LEU A 194 0.28 -1.99 -11.03
CA LEU A 194 -0.95 -2.34 -10.32
C LEU A 194 -2.24 -2.05 -11.10
N ARG A 195 -2.17 -1.29 -12.20
CA ARG A 195 -3.34 -1.00 -13.06
C ARG A 195 -3.56 -2.05 -14.14
N PHE A 196 -2.55 -2.83 -14.48
CA PHE A 196 -2.66 -3.91 -15.46
C PHE A 196 -3.06 -5.20 -14.74
N LYS A 197 -4.21 -5.78 -15.09
CA LYS A 197 -4.69 -7.06 -14.55
C LYS A 197 -4.07 -8.24 -15.28
#